data_AF-A0A2V7X0B3-F1
#
_entry.id   AF-A0A2V7X0B3-F1
#
_cell.length_a   1.000
_cell.length_b   1.000
_cell.length_c   1.000
_cell.angle_alpha   90.00
_cell.angle_beta   90.00
_cell.angle_gamma   90.00
#
_symmetry.space_group_name_H-M   'P 1'
#
loop_
_entity.id
_entity.type
_entity.pdbx_description
1 polymer ?
#
loop_
_entity_poly.entity_id
_entity_poly.type
_entity_poly.pdbx_seq_one_letter_code
_entity_poly.pdbx_strand_id
1 'polypeptide(L)' 'MNAVAIKKGQTRERAPDCKEMGTLRCDSCGEEFIVFHHPASVDKAAAERQALWLDKVLAEEHERARKHPDRIQLPD' A
#
# COMPACT_ATOMS: atom_id res chain seq x y z
N MET A 1 -1.25 10.99 9.69
CA MET A 1 -1.46 9.53 9.82
C MET A 1 -0.20 8.83 9.33
N ASN A 2 0.20 7.73 9.97
CA ASN A 2 1.28 6.87 9.47
C ASN A 2 0.65 5.66 8.80
N ALA A 3 0.47 5.74 7.48
CA ALA A 3 -0.06 4.65 6.68
C ALA A 3 1.02 4.16 5.72
N VAL A 4 1.10 2.84 5.56
CA VAL A 4 2.09 2.18 4.71
C VAL A 4 1.43 1.09 3.90
N ALA A 5 1.81 0.98 2.63
CA ALA A 5 1.49 -0.17 1.80
C ALA A 5 2.71 -1.10 1.77
N ILE A 6 2.51 -2.38 2.06
CA ILE A 6 3.57 -3.38 2.07
C ILE A 6 3.18 -4.51 1.14
N LYS A 7 4.11 -4.94 0.30
CA LYS A 7 3.90 -6.02 -0.65
C LYS A 7 3.55 -7.34 0.07
N LYS A 8 2.47 -7.97 -0.33
CA LYS A 8 1.99 -9.25 0.19
C LYS A 8 2.99 -10.36 -0.15
N GLY A 9 3.32 -11.18 0.83
CA GLY A 9 4.38 -12.19 0.74
C GLY A 9 5.71 -11.77 1.35
N GLN A 10 5.87 -10.49 1.72
CA GLN A 10 7.02 -10.01 2.48
C GLN A 10 6.77 -10.24 3.99
N THR A 11 7.21 -11.40 4.50
CA THR A 11 7.00 -11.82 5.90
C THR A 11 7.80 -10.99 6.92
N ARG A 12 8.79 -10.22 6.45
CA ARG A 12 9.77 -9.51 7.27
C ARG A 12 9.26 -8.16 7.79
N GLU A 13 8.32 -7.55 7.06
CA GLU A 13 7.73 -6.24 7.38
C GLU A 13 6.24 -6.34 7.73
N ARG A 14 5.75 -7.45 8.31
CA ARG A 14 4.45 -7.43 8.98
C ARG A 14 4.52 -6.36 10.07
N ALA A 15 3.95 -5.19 9.83
CA ALA A 15 3.86 -4.12 10.80
C ALA A 15 2.94 -4.62 11.93
N PRO A 16 3.49 -5.13 13.05
CA PRO A 16 2.70 -5.86 14.03
C PRO A 16 1.76 -4.90 14.80
N ASP A 17 2.07 -3.61 14.75
CA ASP A 17 1.30 -2.52 15.37
C ASP A 17 0.45 -1.75 14.36
N CYS A 18 0.11 -2.34 13.21
CA CYS A 18 -0.76 -1.69 12.22
C CYS A 18 -1.96 -2.57 11.87
N LYS A 19 -3.11 -1.92 11.67
CA LYS A 19 -4.35 -2.55 11.23
C LYS A 19 -4.40 -2.58 9.70
N GLU A 20 -4.67 -3.76 9.17
CA GLU A 20 -4.96 -3.93 7.74
C GLU A 20 -6.27 -3.19 7.40
N MET A 21 -6.16 -2.29 6.44
CA MET A 21 -7.29 -1.50 5.94
C MET A 21 -7.80 -2.02 4.61
N GLY A 22 -6.96 -2.68 3.82
CA GLY A 22 -7.32 -3.26 2.55
C GLY A 22 -6.13 -3.87 1.82
N THR A 23 -6.41 -4.58 0.74
CA THR A 23 -5.40 -5.10 -0.19
C THR A 23 -5.65 -4.51 -1.56
N LEU A 24 -4.59 -4.04 -2.22
CA LEU A 24 -4.57 -3.59 -3.59
C LEU A 24 -3.76 -4.56 -4.43
N ARG A 25 -4.21 -4.89 -5.63
CA ARG A 25 -3.44 -5.67 -6.59
C ARG A 25 -3.09 -4.79 -7.78
N CYS A 26 -1.82 -4.72 -8.13
CA CYS A 26 -1.40 -4.08 -9.37
C CYS A 26 -1.85 -4.93 -10.57
N ASP A 27 -2.56 -4.31 -11.51
CA ASP A 27 -3.04 -5.01 -12.70
C ASP A 27 -1.91 -5.33 -13.70
N SER A 28 -0.85 -4.51 -13.72
CA SER A 28 0.26 -4.66 -14.68
C SER A 28 1.23 -5.80 -14.35
N CYS A 29 1.62 -5.97 -13.08
CA CYS A 29 2.54 -7.04 -12.66
C CYS A 29 1.88 -8.14 -11.82
N GLY A 30 0.65 -7.93 -11.36
CA GLY A 30 -0.06 -8.84 -10.48
C GLY A 30 0.42 -8.82 -9.02
N GLU A 31 1.35 -7.93 -8.66
CA GLU A 31 1.82 -7.80 -7.28
C GLU A 31 0.70 -7.27 -6.37
N GLU A 32 0.57 -7.88 -5.19
CA GLU A 32 -0.42 -7.48 -4.19
C GLU A 32 0.26 -6.65 -3.09
N PHE A 33 -0.40 -5.60 -2.64
CA PHE A 33 0.03 -4.70 -1.58
C PHE A 33 -1.06 -4.60 -0.53
N ILE A 34 -0.69 -4.67 0.73
CA ILE A 34 -1.59 -4.53 1.87
C ILE A 34 -1.41 -3.14 2.44
N VAL A 35 -2.50 -2.39 2.55
CA VAL A 35 -2.56 -1.07 3.18
C VAL A 35 -2.73 -1.24 4.68
N PHE A 36 -1.79 -0.68 5.44
CA PHE A 36 -1.73 -0.73 6.88
C PHE A 36 -1.83 0.67 7.48
N HIS A 37 -2.70 0.86 8.46
CA HIS A 37 -2.81 2.09 9.23
C HIS A 37 -2.46 1.82 10.69
N HIS A 38 -1.89 2.83 11.36
CA HIS A 38 -1.75 2.77 12.81
C HIS A 38 -3.14 2.64 13.47
N PRO A 39 -3.35 1.74 14.45
CA PRO A 39 -4.66 1.47 15.05
C PRO A 39 -5.29 2.70 15.72
N ALA A 40 -4.46 3.62 16.23
CA ALA A 40 -4.90 4.89 16.79
C ALA A 40 -5.39 5.91 15.75
N SER A 41 -5.16 5.68 14.45
CA SER A 41 -5.48 6.60 13.37
C SER A 41 -6.05 5.87 12.15
N VAL A 42 -6.90 4.87 12.39
CA VAL A 42 -7.60 4.13 11.33
C VAL A 42 -8.70 4.99 10.74
N ASP A 43 -8.63 5.21 9.44
CA ASP A 43 -9.61 6.01 8.70
C ASP A 43 -9.90 5.31 7.38
N LYS A 44 -11.16 4.92 7.19
CA LYS A 44 -11.58 4.17 6.00
C LYS A 44 -11.58 5.03 4.76
N ALA A 45 -12.02 6.29 4.87
CA ALA A 45 -12.06 7.21 3.74
C ALA A 45 -10.64 7.61 3.30
N ALA A 46 -9.71 7.75 4.24
CA ALA A 46 -8.28 7.86 3.93
C ALA A 46 -7.77 6.59 3.23
N ALA A 47 -8.06 5.41 3.78
CA ALA A 47 -7.59 4.14 3.20
C ALA A 47 -8.05 3.94 1.74
N GLU A 48 -9.29 4.30 1.42
CA GLU A 48 -9.80 4.26 0.04
C GLU A 48 -9.06 5.25 -0.87
N ARG A 49 -8.85 6.50 -0.41
CA ARG A 49 -8.07 7.50 -1.17
C ARG A 49 -6.63 7.05 -1.37
N GLN A 50 -6.03 6.44 -0.36
CA GLN A 50 -4.66 5.93 -0.39
C GLN A 50 -4.53 4.72 -1.30
N ALA A 51 -5.52 3.83 -1.34
CA ALA A 51 -5.57 2.73 -2.30
C ALA A 51 -5.66 3.26 -3.74
N LEU A 52 -6.54 4.22 -4.01
CA LEU A 52 -6.65 4.86 -5.32
C LEU A 52 -5.35 5.60 -5.73
N TRP A 53 -4.69 6.23 -4.76
CA TRP A 53 -3.39 6.86 -5.00
C TRP A 53 -2.30 5.83 -5.29
N LEU A 54 -2.26 4.74 -4.51
CA LEU A 54 -1.30 3.66 -4.67
C LEU A 54 -1.44 3.03 -6.06
N ASP A 55 -2.66 2.74 -6.50
CA ASP A 55 -2.94 2.23 -7.85
C ASP A 55 -2.29 3.10 -8.95
N LYS A 56 -2.49 4.42 -8.87
CA LYS A 56 -1.88 5.37 -9.82
C LYS A 56 -0.35 5.37 -9.76
N VAL A 57 0.23 5.32 -8.56
CA VAL A 57 1.69 5.28 -8.41
C VAL A 57 2.27 3.99 -8.98
N LEU A 58 1.61 2.85 -8.76
CA LEU A 58 2.03 1.58 -9.34
C LEU A 58 1.94 1.63 -10.88
N ALA A 59 0.86 2.18 -11.43
CA ALA A 59 0.74 2.40 -12.88
C ALA A 59 1.87 3.29 -13.42
N GLU A 60 2.16 4.42 -12.77
CA GLU A 60 3.23 5.33 -13.19
C GLU A 60 4.62 4.68 -13.11
N GLU A 61 4.90 3.89 -12.07
CA GLU A 61 6.15 3.15 -11.95
C GLU A 61 6.31 2.16 -13.12
N HIS A 62 5.22 1.52 -13.55
CA HIS A 62 5.24 0.67 -14.75
C HIS A 62 5.46 1.46 -16.04
N GLU A 63 4.84 2.63 -16.20
CA GLU A 63 5.12 3.52 -17.34
C GLU A 63 6.60 3.93 -17.40
N ARG A 64 7.23 4.07 -16.23
CA ARG A 64 8.68 4.35 -16.09
C ARG A 64 9.56 3.09 -16.15
N ALA A 65 8.99 1.91 -16.41
CA ALA A 65 9.65 0.60 -16.38
C ALA A 65 10.42 0.31 -15.09
N ARG A 66 9.91 0.80 -13.95
CA ARG A 66 10.46 0.59 -12.61
C ARG A 66 9.75 -0.56 -11.91
N LYS A 67 10.47 -1.20 -10.99
CA LYS A 67 9.89 -2.22 -10.09
C LYS A 67 9.30 -1.52 -8.88
N HIS A 68 8.19 -2.05 -8.38
CA HIS A 68 7.62 -1.55 -7.14
C HIS A 68 8.55 -1.82 -5.96
N PRO A 69 8.74 -0.86 -5.06
CA PRO A 69 9.41 -1.11 -3.80
C PRO A 69 8.52 -1.97 -2.91
N ASP A 70 9.13 -2.81 -2.06
CA ASP A 70 8.35 -3.70 -1.19
C ASP A 70 7.55 -2.95 -0.11
N ARG A 71 7.95 -1.70 0.19
CA ARG A 71 7.27 -0.80 1.13
C ARG A 71 7.09 0.59 0.51
N ILE A 72 5.86 1.08 0.56
CA ILE A 72 5.46 2.40 0.05
C ILE A 72 4.80 3.16 1.20
N GLN A 73 5.24 4.40 1.46
CA GLN A 73 4.59 5.27 2.42
C GLN A 73 3.39 5.95 1.74
N LEU A 74 2.23 5.89 2.38
CA LEU A 74 0.99 6.46 1.85
C LEU A 74 0.80 7.89 2.37
N PRO A 75 0.24 8.80 1.56
CA PRO A 75 -0.11 10.16 1.99
C PRO A 75 -1.30 10.15 2.96
N ASP A 76 -1.48 11.22 3.73
CA ASP A 76 -2.61 11.42 4.68
C ASP A 76 -3.94 11.75 3.95
#